data_AF-A0AAV0PYT9-F1
#
_entry.id   AF-A0AAV0PYT9-F1
#
_cell.length_a   1.000
_cell.length_b   1.000
_cell.length_c   1.000
_cell.angle_alpha   90.00
_cell.angle_beta   90.00
_cell.angle_gamma   90.00
#
_symmetry.space_group_name_H-M   'P 1'
#
loop_
_entity.id
_entity.type
_entity.pdbx_description
1 polymer ?
#
loop_
_entity_poly.entity_id
_entity_poly.type
_entity_poly.pdbx_seq_one_letter_code
_entity_poly.pdbx_strand_id
1 'polypeptide(L)'
;VDSFLSPDYVFGNRKFGGNAQSITKNRWIHHTSFLWDYEDRNMDYLKLPSRAPEYRSARDHTEFVCRMREYMQRPAFVDRTIKALEAYFLVQPMSSEAAVNGDPQTTTTTTEFIPSTRLLSEKELEDAFASTTLERMAHTVRI
;
A
#
# COMPACT_ATOMS: atom_id res chain seq x y z
N VAL A 1 -5.76 -14.61 20.73
CA VAL A 1 -6.42 -14.39 19.43
C VAL A 1 -5.41 -13.65 18.59
N ASP A 2 -4.66 -14.38 17.75
CA ASP A 2 -3.49 -13.85 17.07
C ASP A 2 -3.87 -12.66 16.19
N SER A 3 -3.40 -11.50 16.63
CA SER A 3 -3.49 -10.24 15.92
C SER A 3 -2.83 -10.39 14.55
N PHE A 4 -3.60 -10.11 13.50
CA PHE A 4 -3.13 -9.87 12.13
C PHE A 4 -1.96 -8.87 12.13
N LEU A 5 -0.73 -9.36 12.23
CA LEU A 5 0.51 -8.63 11.96
C LEU A 5 0.99 -8.88 10.52
N SER A 6 0.09 -9.33 9.64
CA SER A 6 0.43 -9.46 8.24
C SER A 6 0.27 -8.10 7.56
N PRO A 7 1.27 -7.62 6.81
CA PRO A 7 1.12 -6.42 5.98
C PRO A 7 0.18 -6.68 4.80
N ASP A 8 -0.54 -7.79 4.73
CA ASP A 8 -1.43 -8.12 3.63
C ASP A 8 -2.73 -7.33 3.66
N TYR A 9 -3.22 -6.94 2.48
CA TYR A 9 -4.55 -6.35 2.34
C TYR A 9 -5.60 -7.46 2.13
N VAL A 10 -6.66 -7.46 2.95
CA VAL A 10 -7.67 -8.52 3.00
C VAL A 10 -9.10 -7.98 2.97
N PHE A 11 -10.00 -8.71 2.30
CA PHE A 11 -11.45 -8.57 2.45
C PHE A 11 -11.96 -9.79 3.21
N GLY A 12 -12.43 -9.58 4.44
CA GLY A 12 -12.72 -10.69 5.35
C GLY A 12 -11.46 -11.53 5.58
N ASN A 13 -11.49 -12.81 5.22
CA ASN A 13 -10.36 -13.73 5.34
C ASN A 13 -9.62 -13.98 4.01
N ARG A 14 -9.95 -13.25 2.93
CA ARG A 14 -9.32 -13.42 1.60
C ARG A 14 -8.38 -12.27 1.27
N LYS A 15 -7.17 -12.62 0.85
CA LYS A 15 -6.11 -11.66 0.49
C LYS A 15 -6.32 -11.12 -0.92
N PHE A 16 -6.21 -9.80 -1.08
CA PHE A 16 -6.25 -9.15 -2.40
C PHE A 16 -5.03 -8.28 -2.68
N GLY A 17 -4.17 -8.05 -1.69
CA GLY A 17 -2.96 -7.27 -1.89
C GLY A 17 -1.80 -7.78 -1.04
N GLY A 18 -0.59 -7.71 -1.61
CA GLY A 18 0.65 -8.10 -0.95
C GLY A 18 1.65 -6.98 -0.97
N ASN A 19 2.37 -6.83 0.14
CA ASN A 19 3.33 -5.76 0.35
C ASN A 19 4.77 -6.28 0.39
N ALA A 20 5.70 -5.46 -0.09
CA ALA A 20 7.14 -5.64 0.05
C ALA A 20 7.77 -4.29 0.43
N GLN A 21 8.72 -4.33 1.36
CA GLN A 21 9.42 -3.14 1.84
C GLN A 21 10.92 -3.27 1.66
N SER A 22 11.56 -2.18 1.26
CA SER A 22 13.01 -2.04 1.24
C SER A 22 13.39 -0.79 2.02
N ILE A 23 14.31 -0.92 2.97
CA ILE A 23 14.76 0.16 3.86
C ILE A 23 16.26 0.32 3.69
N THR A 24 16.69 1.55 3.43
CA THR A 24 18.09 1.99 3.37
C THR A 24 18.29 3.12 4.37
N LYS A 25 19.53 3.59 4.57
CA LYS A 25 19.86 4.61 5.58
C LYS A 25 18.94 5.85 5.53
N ASN A 26 18.64 6.34 4.33
CA ASN A 26 17.92 7.61 4.14
C ASN A 26 16.60 7.45 3.37
N ARG A 27 16.21 6.24 2.99
CA ARG A 27 15.00 6.01 2.19
C ARG A 27 14.35 4.69 2.54
N TRP A 28 13.03 4.68 2.42
CA TRP A 28 12.18 3.50 2.48
C TRP A 28 11.40 3.45 1.17
N ILE A 29 11.10 2.24 0.68
CA ILE A 29 10.08 2.01 -0.35
C ILE A 29 9.08 0.99 0.17
N HIS A 30 7.79 1.31 0.09
CA HIS A 30 6.69 0.37 0.27
C HIS A 30 6.06 0.11 -1.09
N HIS A 31 6.20 -1.12 -1.57
CA HIS A 31 5.65 -1.55 -2.84
C HIS A 31 4.47 -2.49 -2.58
N THR A 32 3.34 -2.22 -3.23
CA THR A 32 2.11 -3.01 -3.09
C THR A 32 1.65 -3.50 -4.44
N SER A 33 1.35 -4.79 -4.53
CA SER A 33 0.63 -5.37 -5.67
C SER A 33 -0.82 -5.65 -5.30
N PHE A 34 -1.75 -5.22 -6.16
CA PHE A 34 -3.18 -5.46 -6.02
C PHE A 34 -3.68 -6.49 -7.04
N LEU A 35 -4.37 -7.52 -6.55
CA LEU A 35 -4.93 -8.60 -7.36
C LEU A 35 -6.25 -8.15 -8.00
N TRP A 36 -6.15 -7.42 -9.11
CA TRP A 36 -7.31 -6.80 -9.71
C TRP A 36 -8.29 -7.81 -10.32
N ASP A 37 -7.81 -8.51 -11.34
CA ASP A 37 -8.61 -9.44 -12.14
C ASP A 37 -7.72 -10.55 -12.74
N TYR A 38 -7.19 -11.41 -11.87
CA TYR A 38 -6.36 -12.53 -12.30
C TYR A 38 -7.22 -13.70 -12.80
N GLU A 39 -6.63 -14.56 -13.62
CA GLU A 39 -7.26 -15.80 -14.08
C GLU A 39 -6.97 -16.95 -13.10
N ASP A 40 -7.99 -17.73 -12.72
CA ASP A 40 -7.83 -18.80 -11.71
C ASP A 40 -6.86 -19.88 -12.18
N ARG A 41 -6.86 -20.22 -13.48
CA ARG A 41 -5.95 -21.22 -14.06
C ARG A 41 -4.47 -20.86 -13.88
N ASN A 42 -4.15 -19.57 -13.69
CA ASN A 42 -2.76 -19.14 -13.47
C ASN A 42 -2.31 -19.39 -12.03
N MET A 43 -3.21 -19.68 -11.10
CA MET A 43 -2.86 -20.05 -9.74
C MET A 43 -2.17 -21.42 -9.67
N ASP A 44 -2.38 -22.27 -10.66
CA ASP A 44 -1.71 -23.57 -10.79
C ASP A 44 -0.18 -23.43 -10.99
N TYR A 45 0.29 -22.26 -11.44
CA TYR A 45 1.72 -21.96 -11.52
C TYR A 45 2.38 -21.75 -10.16
N LEU A 46 1.59 -21.49 -9.11
CA LEU A 46 2.09 -21.18 -7.78
C LEU A 46 2.13 -22.44 -6.93
N LYS A 47 3.31 -22.77 -6.39
CA LYS A 47 3.43 -23.85 -5.41
C LYS A 47 2.77 -23.44 -4.09
N LEU A 48 2.17 -24.40 -3.39
CA LEU A 48 1.82 -24.20 -2.00
C LEU A 48 3.11 -24.01 -1.19
N PRO A 49 3.22 -22.92 -0.40
CA PRO A 49 4.44 -22.66 0.35
C PRO A 49 4.60 -23.69 1.47
N SER A 50 5.79 -24.27 1.60
CA SER A 50 6.12 -25.24 2.66
C SER A 50 6.12 -24.62 4.06
N ARG A 51 6.31 -23.29 4.14
CA ARG A 51 6.08 -22.48 5.33
C ARG A 51 5.05 -21.41 5.02
N ALA A 52 3.88 -21.56 5.61
CA ALA A 52 2.80 -20.59 5.53
C ALA A 52 2.52 -20.01 6.92
N PRO A 53 2.11 -18.73 7.01
CA PRO A 53 1.61 -18.19 8.26
C PRO A 53 0.30 -18.87 8.67
N GLU A 54 0.04 -18.95 9.97
CA GLU A 54 -1.11 -19.69 10.53
C GLU A 54 -2.46 -19.23 9.97
N TYR A 55 -2.62 -17.92 9.73
CA TYR A 55 -3.85 -17.34 9.16
C TYR A 55 -4.15 -17.81 7.72
N ARG A 56 -3.16 -18.38 7.02
CA ARG A 56 -3.41 -19.04 5.72
C ARG A 56 -4.28 -20.29 5.92
N SER A 57 -4.18 -20.94 7.07
CA SER A 57 -4.97 -22.13 7.44
C SER A 57 -4.89 -23.25 6.40
N ALA A 58 -3.71 -23.43 5.79
CA ALA A 58 -3.45 -24.40 4.72
C ALA A 58 -4.41 -24.33 3.51
N ARG A 59 -5.14 -23.23 3.33
CA ARG A 59 -6.02 -23.00 2.19
C ARG A 59 -5.23 -22.98 0.88
N ASP A 60 -5.87 -23.49 -0.16
CA ASP A 60 -5.36 -23.36 -1.53
C ASP A 60 -5.36 -21.88 -1.97
N HIS A 61 -4.83 -21.60 -3.17
CA HIS A 61 -4.72 -20.22 -3.62
C HIS A 61 -6.09 -19.59 -3.92
N THR A 62 -7.04 -20.32 -4.50
CA THR A 62 -8.34 -19.77 -4.91
C THR A 62 -9.25 -19.48 -3.72
N GLU A 63 -9.13 -20.27 -2.65
CA GLU A 63 -9.77 -20.03 -1.35
C GLU A 63 -9.06 -18.93 -0.54
N PHE A 64 -7.76 -18.76 -0.71
CA PHE A 64 -6.96 -17.82 0.08
C PHE A 64 -6.97 -16.39 -0.49
N VAL A 65 -6.90 -16.21 -1.82
CA VAL A 65 -6.90 -14.90 -2.46
C VAL A 65 -8.25 -14.56 -3.09
N CYS A 66 -8.52 -13.27 -3.33
CA CYS A 66 -9.69 -12.82 -4.09
C CYS A 66 -9.34 -11.71 -5.09
N ARG A 67 -10.21 -11.50 -6.07
CA ARG A 67 -10.09 -10.43 -7.07
C ARG A 67 -10.72 -9.15 -6.55
N MET A 68 -10.03 -8.03 -6.69
CA MET A 68 -10.60 -6.73 -6.31
C MET A 68 -11.76 -6.29 -7.19
N ARG A 69 -11.83 -6.72 -8.47
CA ARG A 69 -12.94 -6.37 -9.38
C ARG A 69 -14.32 -6.73 -8.83
N GLU A 70 -14.39 -7.73 -7.95
CA GLU A 70 -15.62 -8.23 -7.32
C GLU A 70 -16.15 -7.25 -6.26
N TYR A 71 -15.31 -6.35 -5.76
CA TYR A 71 -15.61 -5.44 -4.64
C TYR A 71 -15.62 -3.97 -5.08
N MET A 72 -14.85 -3.60 -6.10
CA MET A 72 -14.68 -2.20 -6.50
C MET A 72 -14.31 -2.07 -7.98
N GLN A 73 -14.77 -0.99 -8.61
CA GLN A 73 -14.36 -0.60 -9.96
C GLN A 73 -12.99 0.08 -9.97
N ARG A 74 -12.18 -0.16 -10.99
CA ARG A 74 -10.78 0.32 -11.04
C ARG A 74 -10.67 1.85 -11.01
N PRO A 75 -11.49 2.60 -11.77
CA PRO A 75 -11.48 4.06 -11.69
C PRO A 75 -11.80 4.55 -10.28
N ALA A 76 -12.82 3.97 -9.63
CA ALA A 76 -13.20 4.34 -8.27
C ALA A 76 -12.06 4.10 -7.26
N PHE A 77 -11.27 3.03 -7.42
CA PHE A 77 -10.09 2.79 -6.60
C PHE A 77 -9.03 3.89 -6.79
N VAL A 78 -8.71 4.23 -8.04
CA VAL A 78 -7.71 5.26 -8.37
C VAL A 78 -8.16 6.62 -7.84
N ASP A 79 -9.39 7.04 -8.14
CA ASP A 79 -9.93 8.34 -7.74
C ASP A 79 -9.96 8.51 -6.23
N ARG A 80 -10.40 7.47 -5.50
CA ARG A 80 -10.41 7.47 -4.03
C ARG A 80 -9.01 7.49 -3.44
N THR A 81 -8.05 6.82 -4.08
CA THR A 81 -6.65 6.84 -3.64
C THR A 81 -6.04 8.23 -3.80
N ILE A 82 -6.25 8.87 -4.95
CA ILE A 82 -5.80 10.25 -5.19
C ILE A 82 -6.42 11.19 -4.16
N LYS A 83 -7.75 11.11 -3.98
CA LYS A 83 -8.47 11.93 -2.99
C LYS A 83 -7.98 11.72 -1.56
N ALA A 84 -7.63 10.48 -1.19
CA ALA A 84 -7.07 10.20 0.12
C ALA A 84 -5.67 10.80 0.28
N LEU A 85 -4.85 10.80 -0.78
CA LEU A 85 -3.53 11.44 -0.76
C LEU A 85 -3.63 12.96 -0.64
N GLU A 86 -4.61 13.59 -1.29
CA GLU A 86 -4.87 15.03 -1.22
C GLU A 86 -5.17 15.54 0.19
N ALA A 87 -5.63 14.67 1.10
CA ALA A 87 -5.85 15.03 2.50
C ALA A 87 -4.52 15.29 3.26
N TYR A 88 -3.41 14.75 2.77
CA TYR A 88 -2.10 14.81 3.44
C TYR A 88 -1.03 15.51 2.61
N PHE A 89 -1.19 15.55 1.29
CA PHE A 89 -0.20 16.05 0.35
C PHE A 89 -0.84 16.97 -0.69
N LEU A 90 -0.07 17.94 -1.17
CA LEU A 90 -0.43 18.66 -2.39
C LEU A 90 -0.19 17.73 -3.58
N VAL A 91 -1.25 17.24 -4.19
CA VAL A 91 -1.19 16.33 -5.35
C VAL A 91 -1.42 17.13 -6.64
N GLN A 92 -0.58 16.92 -7.63
CA GLN A 92 -0.75 17.51 -8.97
C GLN A 92 -0.70 16.40 -10.04
N PRO A 93 -1.63 16.39 -11.01
CA PRO A 93 -1.55 15.49 -12.14
C PRO A 93 -0.29 15.79 -12.96
N MET A 94 0.45 14.75 -13.33
CA MET A 94 1.63 14.83 -14.19
C MET A 94 1.49 13.80 -15.32
N SER A 95 1.83 14.19 -16.54
CA SER A 95 1.86 13.25 -17.65
C SER A 95 3.05 12.28 -17.51
N SER A 96 2.92 11.08 -18.05
CA SER A 96 3.98 10.07 -18.03
C SER A 96 5.29 10.59 -18.63
N GLU A 97 5.17 11.42 -19.67
CA GLU A 97 6.29 12.05 -20.37
C GLU A 97 6.93 13.14 -19.51
N ALA A 98 6.14 13.95 -18.79
CA ALA A 98 6.69 14.96 -17.88
C ALA A 98 7.39 14.35 -16.66
N ALA A 99 6.98 13.15 -16.23
CA ALA A 99 7.65 12.41 -15.14
C ALA A 99 9.02 11.83 -15.55
N VAL A 100 9.20 11.51 -16.84
CA VAL A 100 10.46 10.98 -17.39
C VAL A 100 11.34 12.09 -17.96
N ASN A 101 10.72 13.13 -18.53
CA ASN A 101 11.37 14.28 -19.17
C ASN A 101 11.44 15.50 -18.25
N GLY A 102 11.14 15.35 -16.95
CA GLY A 102 11.69 16.23 -15.93
C GLY A 102 13.20 16.14 -16.05
N ASP A 103 13.79 17.15 -16.70
CA ASP A 103 15.12 17.15 -17.28
C ASP A 103 16.20 16.47 -16.40
N PRO A 104 16.75 15.30 -16.78
CA PRO A 104 17.94 14.74 -16.15
C PRO A 104 19.20 15.60 -16.38
N GLN A 105 19.15 16.53 -17.35
CA GLN A 105 20.28 17.29 -17.87
C GLN A 105 20.41 18.71 -17.30
N THR A 106 19.49 19.21 -16.46
CA THR A 106 19.76 20.38 -15.59
C THR A 106 20.29 20.02 -14.21
N THR A 107 20.38 18.74 -13.84
CA THR A 107 20.95 18.29 -12.56
C THR A 107 22.13 17.34 -12.71
N THR A 108 22.96 17.54 -13.74
CA THR A 108 24.37 17.08 -13.74
C THR A 108 25.33 18.06 -13.06
N THR A 109 24.80 19.12 -12.45
CA THR A 109 25.47 19.70 -11.28
C THR A 109 24.98 18.92 -10.07
N THR A 110 25.90 18.50 -9.20
CA THR A 110 25.69 18.05 -7.81
C THR A 110 24.63 18.90 -7.12
N THR A 111 23.36 18.63 -7.39
CA THR A 111 22.23 19.31 -6.78
C THR A 111 21.74 18.27 -5.81
N GLU A 112 22.12 18.48 -4.55
CA GLU A 112 21.62 17.72 -3.41
C GLU A 112 20.13 17.42 -3.63
N PHE A 113 19.72 16.16 -3.52
CA PHE A 113 18.31 15.84 -3.42
C PHE A 113 17.75 16.62 -2.23
N ILE A 114 17.02 17.71 -2.48
CA ILE A 114 16.38 18.50 -1.43
C ILE A 114 15.07 17.79 -1.11
N PRO A 115 14.94 17.15 0.06
CA PRO A 115 13.70 16.52 0.44
C PRO A 115 12.62 17.60 0.53
N SER A 116 11.50 17.44 -0.17
CA SER A 116 10.32 18.30 0.01
C SER A 116 9.65 18.06 1.37
N THR A 117 10.05 17.00 2.06
CA THR A 117 9.55 16.60 3.38
C THR A 117 10.67 16.70 4.42
N ARG A 118 10.35 17.23 5.60
CA ARG A 118 11.26 17.24 6.76
C ARG A 118 10.96 16.03 7.64
N LEU A 119 11.98 15.51 8.34
CA LEU A 119 11.74 14.57 9.44
C LEU A 119 10.83 15.24 10.48
N LEU A 120 9.74 14.56 10.84
CA LEU A 120 8.89 14.97 11.94
C LEU A 120 9.71 14.95 13.24
N SER A 121 9.50 15.95 14.08
CA SER A 121 9.94 15.90 15.46
C SER A 121 9.20 14.80 16.23
N GLU A 122 9.77 14.35 17.33
CA GLU A 122 9.16 13.34 18.20
C GLU A 122 7.73 13.74 18.60
N LYS A 123 7.54 15.03 18.94
CA LYS A 123 6.22 15.60 19.24
C LYS A 123 5.25 15.56 18.05
N GLU A 124 5.70 15.94 16.84
CA GLU A 124 4.84 15.87 15.65
C GLU A 124 4.46 14.42 15.30
N LEU A 125 5.34 13.46 15.60
CA LEU A 125 5.08 12.03 15.41
C LEU A 125 4.06 11.52 16.44
N GLU A 126 4.19 11.91 17.70
CA GLU A 126 3.24 11.61 18.78
C GLU A 126 1.86 12.22 18.49
N ASP A 127 1.80 13.48 18.05
CA ASP A 127 0.56 14.18 17.72
C ASP A 127 -0.14 13.51 16.51
N ALA A 128 0.61 13.10 15.48
CA ALA A 128 0.06 12.35 14.35
C ALA A 128 -0.48 10.98 14.77
N PHE A 129 0.23 10.27 15.65
CA PHE A 129 -0.20 8.98 16.18
C PHE A 129 -1.46 9.09 17.06
N ALA A 130 -1.51 10.14 17.89
CA ALA A 130 -2.67 10.48 18.72
C ALA A 130 -3.89 10.85 17.88
N SER A 131 -3.72 11.65 16.82
CA SER A 131 -4.79 12.00 15.88
C SER A 131 -5.36 10.75 15.18
N THR A 132 -4.49 9.81 14.78
CA THR A 132 -4.89 8.54 14.18
C THR A 132 -5.65 7.64 15.16
N THR A 133 -5.30 7.71 16.46
CA THR A 133 -5.96 6.94 17.53
C THR A 133 -7.33 7.53 17.87
N LEU A 134 -7.47 8.86 17.87
CA LEU A 134 -8.76 9.54 18.07
C LEU A 134 -9.75 9.25 16.94
N GLU A 135 -9.30 9.24 15.68
CA GLU A 135 -10.15 8.85 14.54
C GLU A 135 -10.57 7.36 14.61
N ARG A 136 -9.67 6.47 15.06
CA ARG A 136 -10.01 5.05 15.26
C ARG A 136 -11.02 4.83 16.39
N MET A 137 -11.04 5.67 17.44
CA MET A 137 -12.06 5.61 18.49
C MET A 137 -13.42 6.16 18.01
N ALA A 138 -13.44 7.07 17.04
CA ALA A 138 -14.66 7.61 16.44
C ALA A 138 -15.37 6.63 15.49
N HIS A 139 -14.74 5.52 15.09
CA HIS A 139 -15.34 4.41 14.36
C HIS A 139 -15.28 3.11 15.17
N THR A 140 -15.92 3.11 16.35
CA THR A 140 -16.40 1.86 16.94
C THR A 140 -17.53 1.31 16.08
N VAL A 141 -17.20 0.55 15.04
CA VAL A 141 -18.16 -0.36 14.41
C VAL A 141 -18.25 -1.58 15.32
N ARG A 142 -19.30 -1.62 16.15
CA ARG A 142 -19.81 -2.89 16.69
C ARG A 142 -20.46 -3.64 15.54
N ILE A 143 -19.85 -4.73 15.11
CA ILE A 143 -20.52 -6.01 14.81
C ILE A 143 -19.57 -7.12 15.24
#